data_AF-A0A7C2R6X0-F1
#
_entry.id   AF-A0A7C2R6X0-F1
#
_cell.length_a   1.000
_cell.length_b   1.000
_cell.length_c   1.000
_cell.angle_alpha   90.00
_cell.angle_beta   90.00
_cell.angle_gamma   90.00
#
_symmetry.space_group_name_H-M   'P 1'
#
loop_
_entity.id
_entity.type
_entity.pdbx_description
1 polymer ?
#
loop_
_entity_poly.entity_id
_entity_poly.type
_entity_poly.pdbx_seq_one_letter_code
_entity_poly.pdbx_strand_id
1 'polypeptide(L)'
;MPPLQLLIPWRQKDDMKTELCNFCLKSGILCTKCQGKLKSGEVTDVDFTIARLLLSLEEEYPSLQEIRFHKAVEADKILAILVDKGDVPRLLSHGGKVVKALGEKTGKTVRVLEYGVPERKFLEDLFVPLSILTINKIWLPDGTTETRVI
;
A
#
# COMPACT_ATOMS: atom_id res chain seq x y z
N MET A 1 48.51 4.25 19.80
CA MET A 1 48.24 3.24 18.76
C MET A 1 46.85 2.66 19.02
N PRO A 2 45.85 2.95 18.16
CA PRO A 2 44.49 2.41 18.27
C PRO A 2 44.41 1.02 17.61
N PRO A 3 43.29 0.31 17.80
CA PRO A 3 42.56 -0.17 16.63
C PRO A 3 41.16 0.45 16.55
N LEU A 4 40.81 0.83 15.34
CA LEU A 4 39.54 1.42 14.94
C LEU A 4 38.36 0.49 15.25
N GLN A 5 37.53 0.85 16.24
CA GLN A 5 36.16 0.34 16.31
C GLN A 5 35.29 1.18 15.37
N LEU A 6 34.82 0.49 14.34
CA LEU A 6 33.89 0.96 13.32
C LEU A 6 32.69 1.68 13.95
N LEU A 7 32.62 2.98 13.68
CA LEU A 7 31.39 3.76 13.74
C LEU A 7 30.42 3.19 12.70
N ILE A 8 29.47 2.36 13.13
CA ILE A 8 28.22 2.19 12.39
C ILE A 8 27.19 3.06 13.10
N PRO A 9 26.90 4.29 12.62
CA PRO A 9 25.71 4.98 13.04
C PRO A 9 24.55 4.23 12.37
N TRP A 10 23.97 3.25 13.05
CA TRP A 10 22.61 2.81 12.74
C TRP A 10 21.69 3.98 13.10
N ARG A 11 21.67 5.00 12.23
CA ARG A 11 20.62 6.00 12.24
C ARG A 11 19.35 5.20 11.98
N GLN A 12 18.52 5.06 13.01
CA GLN A 12 17.14 4.63 12.92
C GLN A 12 16.47 5.58 11.92
N LYS A 13 16.55 5.20 10.64
CA LYS A 13 15.73 5.76 9.59
C LYS A 13 14.48 4.91 9.68
N ASP A 14 13.42 5.46 10.22
CA ASP A 14 12.12 4.81 10.18
C ASP A 14 11.79 4.60 8.70
N ASP A 15 11.73 3.34 8.27
CA ASP A 15 11.28 2.95 6.93
C ASP A 15 9.74 2.76 6.99
N MET A 16 9.06 2.79 5.85
CA MET A 16 7.63 2.46 5.78
C MET A 16 7.32 1.14 6.50
N LYS A 17 6.20 1.11 7.23
CA LYS A 17 5.76 -0.09 7.93
C LYS A 17 5.03 -1.02 6.97
N THR A 18 5.41 -2.30 6.95
CA THR A 18 4.78 -3.33 6.12
C THR A 18 4.94 -4.71 6.76
N GLU A 19 4.13 -5.68 6.32
CA GLU A 19 4.24 -7.10 6.70
C GLU A 19 5.52 -7.77 6.16
N LEU A 20 6.21 -7.13 5.22
CA LEU A 20 7.44 -7.61 4.63
C LEU A 20 8.69 -7.02 5.31
N CYS A 21 9.79 -7.75 5.17
CA CYS A 21 11.07 -7.46 5.76
C CYS A 21 11.79 -6.38 4.94
N ASN A 22 12.25 -5.26 5.54
CA ASN A 22 12.94 -4.19 4.79
C ASN A 22 14.18 -4.70 4.03
N PHE A 23 14.93 -5.64 4.62
CA PHE A 23 16.04 -6.29 3.95
C PHE A 23 15.59 -6.99 2.65
N CYS A 24 14.48 -7.73 2.68
CA CYS A 24 13.99 -8.46 1.52
C CYS A 24 13.48 -7.53 0.42
N LEU A 25 12.84 -6.42 0.82
CA LEU A 25 12.37 -5.42 -0.12
C LEU A 25 13.53 -4.66 -0.78
N LYS A 26 14.54 -4.25 0.00
CA LYS A 26 15.72 -3.53 -0.51
C LYS A 26 16.61 -4.44 -1.37
N SER A 27 16.87 -5.67 -0.93
CA SER A 27 17.72 -6.63 -1.68
C SER A 27 17.02 -7.31 -2.86
N GLY A 28 15.68 -7.41 -2.83
CA GLY A 28 14.92 -8.25 -3.76
C GLY A 28 15.01 -9.75 -3.46
N ILE A 29 15.66 -10.16 -2.36
CA ILE A 29 15.85 -11.57 -1.98
C ILE A 29 14.97 -11.88 -0.76
N LEU A 30 14.08 -12.85 -0.92
CA LEU A 30 13.17 -13.27 0.15
C LEU A 30 13.88 -14.15 1.18
N CYS A 31 13.79 -13.77 2.46
CA CYS A 31 14.16 -14.65 3.56
C CYS A 31 13.08 -15.71 3.79
N THR A 32 13.40 -16.74 4.57
CA THR A 32 12.48 -17.86 4.85
C THR A 32 11.12 -17.41 5.39
N LYS A 33 11.07 -16.36 6.23
CA LYS A 33 9.83 -15.81 6.79
C LYS A 33 8.98 -15.12 5.72
N CYS A 34 9.59 -14.19 4.98
CA CYS A 34 8.92 -13.44 3.92
C CYS A 34 8.47 -14.37 2.76
N GLN A 35 9.25 -15.42 2.45
CA GLN A 35 8.85 -16.47 1.51
C GLN A 35 7.68 -17.31 2.04
N GLY A 36 7.63 -17.58 3.34
CA GLY A 36 6.51 -18.25 3.99
C GLY A 36 5.19 -17.50 3.81
N LYS A 37 5.21 -16.17 4.01
CA LYS A 37 4.04 -15.29 3.81
C LYS A 37 3.52 -15.28 2.37
N LEU A 38 4.43 -15.35 1.39
CA LEU A 38 4.05 -15.49 -0.02
C LEU A 38 3.41 -16.85 -0.30
N LYS A 39 3.98 -17.93 0.26
CA LYS A 39 3.44 -19.29 0.09
C LYS A 39 2.10 -19.49 0.79
N SER A 40 1.86 -18.84 1.92
CA SER A 40 0.57 -18.90 2.65
C SER A 40 -0.50 -18.01 2.02
N GLY A 41 -0.14 -17.12 1.09
CA GLY A 41 -1.05 -16.13 0.50
C GLY A 41 -1.38 -14.96 1.42
N GLU A 42 -0.70 -14.83 2.56
CA GLU A 42 -0.77 -13.63 3.41
C GLU A 42 -0.30 -12.39 2.66
N VAL A 43 0.68 -12.56 1.77
CA VAL A 43 1.26 -11.53 0.91
C VAL A 43 1.31 -12.05 -0.52
N THR A 44 1.06 -11.19 -1.49
CA THR A 44 1.09 -11.50 -2.93
C THR A 44 2.34 -10.96 -3.62
N ASP A 45 2.63 -11.42 -4.84
CA ASP A 45 3.74 -10.86 -5.64
C ASP A 45 3.53 -9.38 -5.96
N VAL A 46 2.26 -8.96 -6.08
CA VAL A 46 1.87 -7.54 -6.24
C VAL A 46 2.26 -6.76 -4.99
N ASP A 47 1.93 -7.28 -3.80
CA ASP A 47 2.31 -6.66 -2.52
C ASP A 47 3.83 -6.48 -2.43
N PHE A 48 4.60 -7.52 -2.76
CA PHE A 48 6.06 -7.47 -2.71
C PHE A 48 6.63 -6.40 -3.66
N THR A 49 6.11 -6.36 -4.90
CA THR A 49 6.55 -5.42 -5.92
C THR A 49 6.23 -3.98 -5.52
N ILE A 50 5.01 -3.71 -5.07
CA ILE A 50 4.58 -2.35 -4.68
C ILE A 50 5.29 -1.89 -3.41
N ALA A 51 5.44 -2.75 -2.40
CA ALA A 51 6.17 -2.39 -1.18
C ALA A 51 7.63 -2.02 -1.48
N ARG A 52 8.27 -2.71 -2.44
CA ARG A 52 9.62 -2.37 -2.90
C ARG A 52 9.68 -1.03 -3.62
N LEU A 53 8.69 -0.75 -4.48
CA LEU A 53 8.59 0.54 -5.16
C LEU A 53 8.38 1.69 -4.16
N LEU A 54 7.50 1.51 -3.17
CA LEU A 54 7.25 2.49 -2.12
C LEU A 54 8.54 2.78 -1.32
N LEU A 55 9.28 1.76 -0.92
CA LEU A 55 10.58 1.93 -0.25
C LEU A 55 11.61 2.68 -1.10
N SER A 56 11.63 2.45 -2.41
CA SER A 56 12.54 3.19 -3.29
C SER A 56 12.16 4.68 -3.40
N LEU A 57 10.87 4.99 -3.23
CA LEU A 57 10.36 6.37 -3.28
C LEU A 57 10.56 7.10 -1.95
N GLU A 58 10.74 6.41 -0.82
CA GLU A 58 11.03 7.04 0.49
C GLU A 58 12.29 7.90 0.50
N GLU A 59 13.26 7.60 -0.38
CA GLU A 59 14.47 8.43 -0.51
C GLU A 59 14.15 9.83 -1.03
N GLU A 60 13.14 9.95 -1.89
CA GLU A 60 12.69 11.20 -2.50
C GLU A 60 11.53 11.84 -1.71
N TYR A 61 10.72 11.01 -1.04
CA TYR A 61 9.50 11.41 -0.33
C TYR A 61 9.51 10.89 1.13
N PRO A 62 10.14 11.62 2.08
CA PRO A 62 10.21 11.20 3.48
C PRO A 62 8.84 11.03 4.17
N SER A 63 7.77 11.61 3.62
CA SER A 63 6.40 11.41 4.13
C SER A 63 5.94 9.96 4.12
N LEU A 64 6.58 9.11 3.31
CA LEU A 64 6.30 7.67 3.22
C LEU A 64 6.85 6.88 4.42
N GLN A 65 7.79 7.43 5.18
CA GLN A 65 8.37 6.74 6.35
C GLN A 65 7.35 6.52 7.47
N GLU A 66 6.34 7.39 7.55
CA GLU A 66 5.31 7.33 8.58
C GLU A 66 4.11 6.45 8.18
N ILE A 67 4.03 5.98 6.93
CA ILE A 67 2.87 5.23 6.46
C ILE A 67 2.98 3.75 6.81
N ARG A 68 1.82 3.11 6.99
CA ARG A 68 1.72 1.65 7.07
C ARG A 68 1.00 1.08 5.84
N PHE A 69 1.76 0.38 5.01
CA PHE A 69 1.26 -0.34 3.85
C PHE A 69 0.70 -1.71 4.26
N HIS A 70 -0.56 -1.95 3.93
CA HIS A 70 -1.26 -3.21 4.25
C HIS A 70 -1.28 -4.16 3.05
N LYS A 71 -1.74 -3.67 1.90
CA LYS A 71 -1.97 -4.53 0.73
C LYS A 71 -2.02 -3.72 -0.56
N ALA A 72 -1.67 -4.35 -1.67
CA ALA A 72 -1.83 -3.88 -3.02
C ALA A 72 -2.66 -4.91 -3.80
N VAL A 73 -3.69 -4.42 -4.49
CA VAL A 73 -4.57 -5.25 -5.32
C VAL A 73 -4.57 -4.65 -6.71
N GLU A 74 -4.37 -5.52 -7.69
CA GLU A 74 -4.38 -5.14 -9.10
C GLU A 74 -5.63 -5.71 -9.77
N ALA A 75 -6.32 -4.86 -10.53
CA ALA A 75 -7.43 -5.24 -11.37
C ALA A 75 -7.39 -4.43 -12.68
N ASP A 76 -7.22 -5.11 -13.81
CA ASP A 76 -7.08 -4.50 -15.14
C ASP A 76 -5.99 -3.40 -15.18
N LYS A 77 -6.42 -2.14 -15.35
CA LYS A 77 -5.55 -0.96 -15.40
C LYS A 77 -5.47 -0.22 -14.07
N ILE A 78 -6.06 -0.76 -13.00
CA ILE A 78 -6.16 -0.12 -11.70
C ILE A 78 -5.26 -0.85 -10.70
N LEU A 79 -4.50 -0.07 -9.94
CA LEU A 79 -3.72 -0.53 -8.80
C LEU A 79 -4.28 0.10 -7.53
N ALA A 80 -4.98 -0.68 -6.71
CA ALA A 80 -5.45 -0.25 -5.40
C ALA A 80 -4.37 -0.50 -4.33
N ILE A 81 -3.99 0.53 -3.58
CA ILE A 81 -3.03 0.50 -2.49
C ILE A 81 -3.78 0.77 -1.20
N LEU A 82 -3.77 -0.21 -0.29
CA LEU A 82 -4.41 -0.14 1.02
C LEU A 82 -3.37 0.28 2.06
N VAL A 83 -3.65 1.39 2.74
CA VAL A 83 -2.82 1.95 3.82
C VAL A 83 -3.61 2.13 5.10
N ASP A 84 -2.94 2.39 6.21
CA ASP A 84 -3.61 2.61 7.48
C ASP A 84 -4.45 3.90 7.48
N LYS A 85 -5.39 4.00 8.42
CA LYS A 85 -6.32 5.11 8.51
C LYS A 85 -5.56 6.42 8.72
N GLY A 86 -5.84 7.42 7.88
CA GLY A 86 -5.17 8.72 7.93
C GLY A 86 -3.83 8.79 7.18
N ASP A 87 -3.36 7.71 6.55
CA ASP A 87 -2.14 7.72 5.73
C ASP A 87 -2.40 8.09 4.25
N VAL A 88 -3.66 8.07 3.81
CA VAL A 88 -4.04 8.47 2.44
C VAL A 88 -3.55 9.88 2.09
N PRO A 89 -3.76 10.92 2.92
CA PRO A 89 -3.22 12.26 2.64
C PRO A 89 -1.69 12.29 2.52
N ARG A 90 -0.96 11.39 3.19
CA ARG A 90 0.51 11.31 3.13
C ARG A 90 1.00 10.74 1.81
N LEU A 91 0.29 9.76 1.24
CA LEU A 91 0.54 9.26 -0.10
C LEU A 91 0.12 10.25 -1.19
N LEU A 92 -0.95 11.00 -0.95
CA LEU A 92 -1.41 12.07 -1.86
C LEU A 92 -0.67 13.40 -1.65
N SER A 93 0.23 13.46 -0.66
CA SER A 93 1.06 14.64 -0.39
C SER A 93 1.96 14.96 -1.58
N HIS A 94 2.54 16.16 -1.56
CA HIS A 94 3.35 16.67 -2.66
C HIS A 94 2.61 16.75 -4.01
N GLY A 95 1.27 16.91 -3.97
CA GLY A 95 0.43 17.01 -5.17
C GLY A 95 0.25 15.68 -5.90
N GLY A 96 0.23 14.56 -5.16
CA GLY A 96 0.05 13.23 -5.75
C GLY A 96 1.25 12.72 -6.54
N LYS A 97 2.44 13.31 -6.38
CA LYS A 97 3.67 12.88 -7.07
C LYS A 97 4.02 11.43 -6.82
N VAL A 98 3.83 10.93 -5.59
CA VAL A 98 4.07 9.52 -5.27
C VAL A 98 3.14 8.61 -6.07
N VAL A 99 1.84 8.91 -6.05
CA VAL A 99 0.81 8.18 -6.81
C VAL A 99 1.09 8.23 -8.32
N LYS A 100 1.54 9.39 -8.83
CA LYS A 100 1.94 9.56 -10.23
C LYS A 100 3.17 8.72 -10.58
N ALA A 101 4.22 8.74 -9.74
CA ALA A 101 5.42 7.94 -9.94
C ALA A 101 5.13 6.43 -9.90
N LEU A 102 4.26 6.00 -9.00
CA LEU A 102 3.77 4.61 -8.97
C LEU A 102 3.01 4.28 -10.24
N GLY A 103 2.13 5.16 -10.71
CA GLY A 103 1.38 4.97 -11.96
C GLY A 103 2.28 4.90 -13.20
N GLU A 104 3.30 5.75 -13.28
CA GLU A 104 4.29 5.75 -14.37
C GLU A 104 5.14 4.47 -14.37
N LYS A 105 5.58 3.99 -13.19
CA LYS A 105 6.38 2.76 -13.07
C LYS A 105 5.57 1.49 -13.31
N THR A 106 4.29 1.49 -12.96
CA THR A 106 3.41 0.30 -13.06
C THR A 106 2.55 0.30 -14.32
N GLY A 107 2.45 1.43 -15.03
CA GLY A 107 1.55 1.61 -16.17
C GLY A 107 0.06 1.64 -15.80
N LYS A 108 -0.27 1.86 -14.52
CA LYS A 108 -1.63 1.71 -13.96
C LYS A 108 -2.14 2.98 -13.33
N THR A 109 -3.47 3.10 -13.28
CA THR A 109 -4.16 4.12 -12.49
C THR A 109 -4.12 3.70 -11.03
N VAL A 110 -3.35 4.44 -10.23
CA VAL A 110 -3.18 4.14 -8.80
C VAL A 110 -4.33 4.76 -8.00
N ARG A 111 -4.94 3.93 -7.13
CA ARG A 111 -5.98 4.31 -6.17
C ARG A 111 -5.47 4.01 -4.77
N VAL A 112 -5.61 4.96 -3.85
CA VAL A 112 -5.17 4.78 -2.46
C VAL A 112 -6.41 4.71 -1.58
N LEU A 113 -6.51 3.67 -0.75
CA LEU A 113 -7.67 3.36 0.08
C LEU A 113 -7.21 3.15 1.53
N GLU A 114 -8.07 3.46 2.49
CA GLU A 114 -7.83 3.10 3.88
C GLU A 114 -8.21 1.65 4.17
N TYR A 115 -7.36 0.96 4.93
CA TYR A 115 -7.59 -0.40 5.40
C TYR A 115 -8.46 -0.40 6.66
N GLY A 116 -9.35 -1.39 6.78
CA GLY A 116 -10.15 -1.59 8.00
C GLY A 116 -11.24 -0.54 8.23
N VAL A 117 -11.63 0.22 7.21
CA VAL A 117 -12.73 1.19 7.30
C VAL A 117 -14.09 0.54 7.03
N PRO A 118 -15.21 1.14 7.50
CA PRO A 118 -16.55 0.67 7.16
C PRO A 118 -16.81 0.62 5.65
N GLU A 119 -17.65 -0.31 5.21
CA GLU A 119 -18.01 -0.54 3.78
C GLU A 119 -18.36 0.76 3.05
N ARG A 120 -19.16 1.64 3.68
CA ARG A 120 -19.52 2.95 3.12
C ARG A 120 -18.30 3.81 2.81
N LYS A 121 -17.39 3.98 3.78
CA LYS A 121 -16.20 4.80 3.61
C LYS A 121 -15.26 4.21 2.56
N PHE A 122 -15.10 2.88 2.55
CA PHE A 122 -14.32 2.19 1.54
C PHE A 122 -14.83 2.48 0.12
N LEU A 123 -16.16 2.42 -0.08
CA LEU A 123 -16.78 2.75 -1.36
C LEU A 123 -16.57 4.24 -1.70
N GLU A 124 -16.78 5.15 -0.75
CA GLU A 124 -16.53 6.59 -0.96
C GLU A 124 -15.08 6.85 -1.41
N ASP A 125 -14.09 6.26 -0.75
CA ASP A 125 -12.66 6.40 -1.10
C ASP A 125 -12.35 5.80 -2.48
N LEU A 126 -13.01 4.69 -2.86
CA LEU A 126 -12.84 4.03 -4.16
C LEU A 126 -13.35 4.89 -5.32
N PHE A 127 -14.45 5.60 -5.12
CA PHE A 127 -15.12 6.35 -6.18
C PHE A 127 -14.66 7.81 -6.33
N VAL A 128 -13.79 8.34 -5.47
CA VAL A 128 -13.21 9.69 -5.60
C VAL A 128 -12.74 9.97 -7.05
N PRO A 129 -13.04 11.13 -7.66
CA PRO A 129 -13.76 12.30 -7.13
C PRO A 129 -15.28 12.23 -7.29
N LEU A 130 -15.85 11.08 -7.68
CA LEU A 130 -17.29 10.90 -7.80
C LEU A 130 -17.92 10.85 -6.40
N SER A 131 -19.01 11.57 -6.22
CA SER A 131 -19.81 11.53 -4.99
C SER A 131 -20.84 10.41 -5.11
N ILE A 132 -20.88 9.52 -4.12
CA ILE A 132 -21.93 8.50 -4.01
C ILE A 132 -23.19 9.18 -3.47
N LEU A 133 -24.28 9.14 -4.23
CA LEU A 133 -25.59 9.65 -3.80
C LEU A 133 -26.30 8.62 -2.93
N THR A 134 -26.23 7.33 -3.29
CA THR A 134 -26.95 6.27 -2.58
C THR A 134 -26.22 4.93 -2.67
N ILE A 135 -26.22 4.20 -1.56
CA ILE A 135 -25.76 2.80 -1.47
C ILE A 135 -26.97 1.96 -1.10
N ASN A 136 -27.48 1.15 -2.02
CA ASN A 136 -28.59 0.24 -1.80
C ASN A 136 -28.10 -1.20 -1.74
N LYS A 137 -28.46 -1.91 -0.67
CA LYS A 137 -28.14 -3.33 -0.46
C LYS A 137 -29.40 -4.16 -0.71
N ILE A 138 -29.42 -4.90 -1.80
CA ILE A 138 -30.55 -5.73 -2.25
C ILE A 138 -30.29 -7.16 -1.78
N TRP A 139 -31.18 -7.69 -0.96
CA TRP A 139 -31.15 -9.08 -0.53
C TRP A 139 -31.97 -9.91 -1.50
N LEU A 140 -31.34 -10.89 -2.14
CA LEU A 140 -32.00 -11.76 -3.10
C LEU A 140 -32.57 -13.00 -2.40
N PRO A 141 -33.65 -13.62 -2.93
CA PRO A 141 -34.27 -14.81 -2.34
C PRO A 141 -33.34 -16.04 -2.28
N ASP A 142 -32.25 -16.03 -3.06
CA ASP A 142 -31.19 -17.04 -3.06
C ASP A 142 -30.18 -16.87 -1.90
N GLY A 143 -30.38 -15.86 -1.05
CA GLY A 143 -29.51 -15.53 0.08
C GLY A 143 -28.28 -14.70 -0.31
N THR A 144 -28.14 -14.31 -1.58
CA THR A 144 -27.07 -13.42 -2.02
C THR A 144 -27.43 -11.96 -1.78
N THR A 145 -26.43 -11.09 -1.89
CA THR A 145 -26.59 -9.66 -1.68
C THR A 145 -25.96 -8.90 -2.83
N GLU A 146 -26.73 -7.98 -3.43
CA GLU A 146 -26.25 -7.07 -4.47
C GLU A 146 -26.14 -5.66 -3.88
N THR A 147 -24.96 -5.05 -3.96
CA THR A 147 -24.75 -3.65 -3.55
C THR A 147 -24.74 -2.77 -4.80
N ARG A 148 -25.76 -1.92 -4.95
CA ARG A 148 -25.84 -0.92 -6.01
C ARG A 148 -25.41 0.45 -5.48
N VAL A 149 -24.42 1.04 -6.14
CA VAL A 149 -23.89 2.38 -5.85
C VAL A 149 -24.30 3.30 -7.00
N ILE A 150 -24.98 4.41 -6.68
CA ILE A 150 -25.43 5.44 -7.63
C ILE A 150 -24.80 6.77 -7.23
#